data_AF-A0A519M6G3-F1
#
_entry.id   AF-A0A519M6G3-F1
#
_cell.length_a   1.000
_cell.length_b   1.000
_cell.length_c   1.000
_cell.angle_alpha   90.00
_cell.angle_beta   90.00
_cell.angle_gamma   90.00
#
_symmetry.space_group_name_H-M   'P 1'
#
loop_
_entity.id
_entity.type
_entity.pdbx_description
1 polymer ?
#
loop_
_entity_poly.entity_id
_entity_poly.type
_entity_poly.pdbx_seq_one_letter_code
_entity_poly.pdbx_strand_id
1 'polypeptide(L)' 'DNFAKPIDPSYPKVAGQHADYLFVALKSYKAEKNPNVGRSNAIMGGVAKQFTNAELKALSNYISGIDGDLHVVPQSRFR' A
#
# COMPACT_ATOMS: atom_id res chain seq x y z
N ASP A 1 -15.82 1.45 -8.80
CA ASP A 1 -15.40 0.90 -7.50
C ASP A 1 -14.20 1.65 -6.97
N ASN A 2 -14.34 2.32 -5.83
CA ASN A 2 -13.26 3.07 -5.20
C ASN A 2 -12.51 2.14 -4.22
N PHE A 3 -11.18 2.09 -4.28
CA PHE A 3 -10.28 1.25 -3.45
C PHE A 3 -10.36 1.51 -1.92
N ALA A 4 -11.37 2.27 -1.49
CA ALA A 4 -11.78 2.50 -0.12
C ALA A 4 -12.75 1.44 0.43
N LYS A 5 -13.45 0.68 -0.44
CA LYS A 5 -14.39 -0.38 0.00
C LYS A 5 -13.89 -1.76 -0.49
N PRO A 6 -13.30 -2.59 0.38
CA PRO A 6 -12.86 -3.92 -0.01
C PRO A 6 -14.06 -4.87 -0.14
N ILE A 7 -13.92 -5.87 -1.01
CA ILE A 7 -14.91 -6.95 -1.18
C ILE A 7 -14.95 -7.90 0.01
N ASP A 8 -13.83 -8.01 0.72
CA ASP A 8 -13.65 -8.83 1.93
C ASP A 8 -12.91 -7.99 2.98
N PRO A 9 -13.35 -7.99 4.26
CA PRO A 9 -12.71 -7.21 5.32
C PRO A 9 -11.21 -7.50 5.55
N SER A 10 -10.71 -8.65 5.11
CA SER A 10 -9.29 -9.02 5.20
C SER A 10 -8.40 -8.25 4.22
N TYR A 11 -8.97 -7.65 3.16
CA TYR A 11 -8.21 -6.82 2.24
C TYR A 11 -8.05 -5.39 2.76
N PRO A 12 -6.82 -4.86 2.78
CA PRO A 12 -6.59 -3.50 3.26
C PRO A 12 -7.20 -2.47 2.32
N LYS A 13 -7.75 -1.40 2.89
CA LYS A 13 -8.09 -0.18 2.17
C LYS A 13 -6.80 0.54 1.77
N VAL A 14 -6.68 0.91 0.49
CA VAL A 14 -5.47 1.56 -0.03
C VAL A 14 -5.72 2.92 -0.67
N ALA A 15 -6.99 3.28 -0.96
CA ALA A 15 -7.33 4.62 -1.44
C ALA A 15 -6.82 5.69 -0.48
N GLY A 16 -6.21 6.74 -1.02
CA GLY A 16 -5.73 7.90 -0.26
C GLY A 16 -4.50 7.63 0.60
N GLN A 17 -3.92 6.43 0.53
CA GLN A 17 -2.71 6.10 1.28
C GLN A 17 -1.49 6.82 0.72
N HIS A 18 -0.53 7.18 1.57
CA HIS A 18 0.68 7.89 1.17
C HIS A 18 1.47 7.13 0.09
N ALA A 19 1.78 7.82 -1.00
CA ALA A 19 2.47 7.23 -2.16
C ALA A 19 3.80 6.56 -1.77
N ASP A 20 4.59 7.20 -0.89
CA ASP A 20 5.88 6.67 -0.46
C ASP A 20 5.72 5.35 0.31
N TYR A 21 4.70 5.27 1.18
CA TYR A 21 4.38 4.04 1.90
C TYR A 21 3.95 2.93 0.94
N LEU A 22 3.06 3.24 -0.01
CA LEU A 22 2.60 2.27 -1.01
C LEU A 22 3.76 1.73 -1.85
N PHE A 23 4.68 2.61 -2.28
CA PHE A 23 5.83 2.22 -3.07
C PHE A 23 6.77 1.30 -2.30
N VAL A 24 7.11 1.67 -1.05
CA VAL A 24 7.95 0.83 -0.18
C VAL A 24 7.27 -0.51 0.11
N ALA A 25 5.96 -0.52 0.37
CA ALA A 25 5.20 -1.74 0.59
C ALA A 25 5.25 -2.67 -0.64
N LEU A 26 4.95 -2.16 -1.84
CA LEU A 26 4.99 -2.92 -3.08
C LEU A 26 6.40 -3.47 -3.36
N LYS A 27 7.44 -2.65 -3.17
CA LYS A 27 8.84 -3.09 -3.30
C LYS A 27 9.19 -4.16 -2.27
N SER A 28 8.68 -4.06 -1.04
CA SER A 28 8.96 -5.03 0.03
C SER A 28 8.35 -6.42 -0.23
N TYR A 29 7.27 -6.52 -1.01
CA TYR A 29 6.71 -7.80 -1.46
C TYR A 29 7.58 -8.51 -2.51
N LYS A 30 8.49 -7.77 -3.16
CA LYS A 30 9.47 -8.35 -4.10
C LYS A 30 10.70 -8.92 -3.40
N ALA A 31 10.91 -8.60 -2.12
CA ALA A 31 12.02 -9.15 -1.36
C ALA A 31 11.81 -10.67 -1.19
N GLU A 32 12.80 -11.45 -1.61
CA GLU A 32 12.80 -12.89 -1.45
C GLU A 32 13.96 -13.33 -0.55
N LYS A 33 13.84 -14.54 0.01
CA LYS A 33 14.94 -15.25 0.70
C LYS A 33 15.52 -14.53 1.92
N ASN A 34 14.79 -13.58 2.49
CA ASN A 34 15.15 -12.95 3.76
C ASN A 34 14.00 -13.11 4.77
N PRO A 35 14.16 -13.89 5.85
CA PRO A 35 13.11 -14.10 6.84
C PRO A 35 12.82 -12.85 7.68
N ASN A 36 13.74 -11.88 7.71
CA ASN A 36 13.66 -10.69 8.56
C ASN A 36 13.36 -9.40 7.77
N VAL A 37 13.41 -9.44 6.43
CA VAL A 37 13.28 -8.26 5.58
C VAL A 37 12.26 -8.49 4.48
N GLY A 38 11.33 -7.54 4.34
CA GLY A 38 10.29 -7.58 3.32
C GLY A 38 8.92 -7.88 3.91
N ARG A 39 7.96 -8.18 3.03
CA ARG A 39 6.61 -8.60 3.41
C ARG A 39 6.31 -9.95 2.79
N SER A 40 6.03 -10.94 3.64
CA SER A 40 5.64 -12.28 3.21
C SER A 40 4.14 -12.35 2.97
N ASN A 41 3.74 -12.30 1.70
CA ASN A 41 2.37 -12.57 1.26
C ASN A 41 2.42 -13.21 -0.13
N ALA A 42 1.91 -14.42 -0.29
CA ALA A 42 2.03 -15.17 -1.54
C ALA A 42 1.32 -14.47 -2.72
N ILE A 43 0.17 -13.84 -2.46
CA ILE A 43 -0.63 -13.15 -3.47
C ILE A 43 0.11 -11.88 -3.92
N MET A 44 0.41 -10.97 -2.98
CA MET A 44 1.07 -9.71 -3.30
C MET A 44 2.51 -9.89 -3.78
N GLY A 45 3.20 -10.95 -3.34
CA GLY A 45 4.51 -11.32 -3.87
C GLY A 45 4.44 -11.72 -5.35
N GLY A 46 3.42 -12.49 -5.75
CA GLY A 46 3.19 -12.82 -7.16
C GLY A 46 2.79 -11.60 -8.01
N VAL A 47 1.96 -10.71 -7.46
CA VAL A 47 1.52 -9.47 -8.14
C VAL A 47 2.68 -8.48 -8.30
N ALA A 48 3.39 -8.14 -7.22
CA ALA A 48 4.42 -7.12 -7.23
C ALA A 48 5.62 -7.48 -8.13
N LYS A 49 5.90 -8.78 -8.34
CA LYS A 49 6.97 -9.25 -9.22
C LYS A 49 6.71 -9.01 -10.71
N GLN A 50 5.45 -8.87 -11.11
CA GLN A 50 5.07 -8.62 -12.51
C GLN A 50 5.42 -7.21 -12.98
N PHE A 51 5.65 -6.28 -12.05
CA PHE A 51 5.88 -4.88 -12.33
C PHE A 51 7.32 -4.46 -12.04
N THR A 52 7.84 -3.55 -12.84
CA THR A 52 9.09 -2.83 -12.59
C THR A 52 8.93 -1.82 -11.45
N ASN A 53 10.05 -1.35 -10.87
CA ASN A 53 9.99 -0.36 -9.80
C ASN A 53 9.39 0.98 -10.28
N ALA A 54 9.58 1.34 -11.56
CA ALA A 54 8.98 2.53 -12.14
C ALA A 54 7.44 2.42 -12.19
N GLU A 55 6.93 1.27 -12.62
CA GLU A 55 5.48 0.99 -12.63
C GLU A 55 4.90 0.94 -11.23
N LEU A 56 5.58 0.32 -10.27
CA LEU A 56 5.15 0.34 -8.86
C LEU A 56 5.05 1.76 -8.32
N LYS A 57 5.99 2.65 -8.68
CA LYS A 57 5.94 4.07 -8.30
C LYS A 57 4.74 4.77 -8.95
N ALA A 58 4.48 4.52 -10.22
CA ALA A 58 3.32 5.06 -10.92
C ALA A 58 1.99 4.61 -10.28
N LEU A 59 1.85 3.31 -9.98
CA LEU A 59 0.70 2.75 -9.29
C LEU A 59 0.51 3.39 -7.90
N SER A 60 1.60 3.55 -7.14
CA SER A 60 1.58 4.16 -5.81
C SER A 60 1.09 5.61 -5.87
N ASN A 61 1.58 6.39 -6.83
CA ASN A 61 1.16 7.76 -7.03
C ASN A 61 -0.32 7.84 -7.41
N TYR A 62 -0.77 6.99 -8.35
CA TYR A 62 -2.16 6.93 -8.75
C TYR A 62 -3.09 6.63 -7.57
N ILE A 63 -2.82 5.56 -6.82
CA ILE A 63 -3.65 5.12 -5.69
C ILE A 63 -3.69 6.19 -4.58
N SER A 64 -2.58 6.91 -4.36
CA SER A 64 -2.52 7.97 -3.35
C SER A 64 -3.43 9.15 -3.66
N GLY A 65 -3.73 9.41 -4.93
CA GLY A 65 -4.63 10.48 -5.36
C GLY A 65 -6.11 10.11 -5.33
N ILE A 66 -6.46 8.88 -4.93
CA ILE A 66 -7.84 8.41 -4.87
C ILE A 66 -8.44 8.80 -3.52
N ASP A 67 -9.68 9.30 -3.51
CA ASP A 67 -10.40 9.64 -2.28
C ASP A 67 -10.51 8.41 -1.36
N GLY A 68 -9.96 8.53 -0.16
CA GLY A 68 -9.95 7.47 0.85
C GLY A 68 -10.20 8.01 2.26
N ASP A 69 -10.38 7.09 3.19
CA ASP A 69 -10.74 7.41 4.58
C ASP A 69 -9.54 7.89 5.43
N LEU A 70 -8.31 7.81 4.89
CA LEU A 70 -7.09 8.18 5.61
C LEU A 70 -7.00 9.69 5.78
N HIS A 71 -6.97 10.14 7.02
CA HIS A 71 -6.81 11.55 7.37
C HIS A 71 -5.97 11.68 8.64
N VAL A 72 -5.26 12.80 8.78
CA VAL A 72 -4.49 13.11 9.98
C VAL A 72 -5.40 13.83 10.96
N VAL A 73 -5.57 13.26 12.15
CA VAL A 73 -6.30 13.91 13.24
C VAL A 73 -5.29 14.64 14.14
N PRO A 74 -5.37 15.98 14.25
CA PRO A 74 -4.52 16.71 15.19
C PRO A 74 -4.88 16.30 16.62
N GLN A 75 -3.86 16.03 17.44
CA GLN A 75 -4.05 15.75 18.87
C GLN A 75 -4.57 17.01 19.57
N SER A 76 -5.59 16.86 20.42
CA SER A 76 -6.08 17.95 21.27
C SER A 76 -4.95 18.40 22.19
N ARG A 77 -4.65 19.70 22.23
CA ARG A 77 -3.57 20.26 23.05
C ARG A 77 -3.82 20.23 24.57
N PHE A 78 -4.96 19.69 25.02
CA PHE A 78 -5.34 19.74 26.43
C PHE A 78 -6.14 18.50 26.87
N ARG A 79 -5.67 17.86 27.94
CA ARG A 79 -6.47 17.44 29.10
C ARG A 79 -5.71 17.87 30.34
#